data_AF-A0A5Q2F804-F1
#
_entry.id   AF-A0A5Q2F804-F1
#
_cell.length_a   1.000
_cell.length_b   1.000
_cell.length_c   1.000
_cell.angle_alpha   90.00
_cell.angle_beta   90.00
_cell.angle_gamma   90.00
#
_symmetry.space_group_name_H-M   'P 1'
#
loop_
_entity.id
_entity.type
_entity.pdbx_description
1 polymer ?
#
loop_
_entity_poly.entity_id
_entity_poly.type
_entity_poly.pdbx_seq_one_letter_code
_entity_poly.pdbx_strand_id
1 'polypeptide(L)'
;MSGVTQRWVLDEIVDPYGAKVVVDRAPDGTVREARFDLAGLPRIDALLTGQQVAEVPSLVERLCGVCPAAHHLAGIRALESLAGGVDLPAAAVASRRLLHHASAIASHAVRAVGTDREGAVTLRRFAKAVMTAVGSPGHFPVTAVPGGVASRVGVEDRGRCLELLPAALSAAGRIAERTLPVPGPTDAFRGADVALVDDQGRPDLLGSRLRAVSADGEVLVAAAGTSGWDGLVAESAPGQPAPGPTSSPWDRGGAPTASGRSRNCASGP
;
A
#
# COMPACT_ATOMS: atom_id res chain seq x y z
N MET A 1 14.31 -40.79 -10.88
CA MET A 1 12.87 -40.77 -11.24
C MET A 1 12.30 -39.45 -10.78
N SER A 2 12.01 -38.56 -11.73
CA SER A 2 11.55 -37.19 -11.46
C SER A 2 10.09 -37.23 -11.02
N GLY A 3 9.86 -37.19 -9.71
CA GLY A 3 8.54 -37.30 -9.10
C GLY A 3 7.79 -35.98 -9.22
N VAL A 4 7.07 -35.79 -10.32
CA VAL A 4 6.12 -34.67 -10.45
C VAL A 4 5.01 -34.90 -9.42
N THR A 5 4.95 -33.98 -8.47
CA THR A 5 3.96 -33.89 -7.40
C THR A 5 2.75 -33.14 -7.93
N GLN A 6 1.54 -33.65 -7.64
CA GLN A 6 0.30 -33.06 -8.16
C GLN A 6 0.19 -31.58 -7.75
N ARG A 7 0.11 -30.69 -8.73
CA ARG A 7 -0.14 -29.26 -8.53
C ARG A 7 -1.63 -28.99 -8.68
N TRP A 8 -2.26 -28.58 -7.58
CA TRP A 8 -3.65 -28.13 -7.57
C TRP A 8 -3.65 -26.60 -7.71
N VAL A 9 -4.39 -26.10 -8.70
CA VAL A 9 -4.65 -24.66 -8.89
C VAL A 9 -6.13 -24.46 -8.60
N LEU A 10 -6.46 -23.84 -7.48
CA LEU A 10 -7.83 -23.36 -7.23
C LEU A 10 -7.99 -21.95 -7.78
N ASP A 11 -9.10 -21.76 -8.49
CA ASP A 11 -9.68 -20.53 -9.03
C ASP A 11 -8.86 -19.79 -10.11
N GLU A 12 -9.08 -20.23 -11.35
CA GLU A 12 -8.84 -19.41 -12.54
C GLU A 12 -9.98 -18.38 -12.69
N ILE A 13 -9.68 -17.13 -12.33
CA ILE A 13 -10.24 -15.89 -12.90
C ILE A 13 -11.77 -15.75 -12.80
N VAL A 14 -12.31 -15.41 -11.61
CA VAL A 14 -13.56 -14.58 -11.51
C VAL A 14 -13.55 -13.63 -10.28
N ASP A 15 -12.46 -13.51 -9.52
CA ASP A 15 -12.40 -12.55 -8.41
C ASP A 15 -11.15 -11.65 -8.53
N PRO A 16 -11.28 -10.35 -8.86
CA PRO A 16 -10.15 -9.41 -8.81
C PRO A 16 -9.63 -9.17 -7.38
N TYR A 17 -10.29 -9.71 -6.36
CA TYR A 17 -9.85 -9.77 -4.98
C TYR A 17 -9.36 -11.17 -4.56
N GLY A 18 -9.42 -12.14 -5.47
CA GLY A 18 -9.00 -13.51 -5.23
C GLY A 18 -7.48 -13.64 -5.20
N ALA A 19 -6.94 -14.25 -4.15
CA ALA A 19 -5.54 -14.60 -4.07
C ALA A 19 -5.39 -16.10 -4.34
N LYS A 20 -4.53 -16.48 -5.28
CA LYS A 20 -4.26 -17.89 -5.58
C LYS A 20 -3.34 -18.46 -4.51
N VAL A 21 -3.74 -19.57 -3.90
CA VAL A 21 -2.87 -20.34 -3.00
C VAL A 21 -2.43 -21.61 -3.71
N VAL A 22 -1.12 -21.79 -3.85
CA VAL A 22 -0.52 -23.02 -4.37
C VAL A 22 -0.09 -23.88 -3.20
N VAL A 23 -0.59 -25.12 -3.16
CA VAL A 23 -0.29 -26.10 -2.11
C VAL A 23 0.47 -27.27 -2.72
N ASP A 24 1.71 -27.47 -2.30
CA ASP A 24 2.53 -28.61 -2.71
C ASP A 24 2.41 -29.72 -1.66
N ARG A 25 2.00 -30.92 -2.10
CA ARG A 25 1.77 -32.09 -1.22
C ARG A 25 2.75 -33.22 -1.51
N ALA A 26 3.11 -33.98 -0.50
CA ALA A 26 3.84 -35.24 -0.63
C ALA A 26 2.92 -36.35 -1.19
N PRO A 27 3.49 -37.47 -1.70
CA PRO A 27 2.70 -38.59 -2.21
C PRO A 27 1.72 -39.22 -1.19
N ASP A 28 2.00 -39.09 0.11
CA ASP A 28 1.14 -39.55 1.20
C ASP A 28 0.01 -38.57 1.55
N GLY A 29 -0.10 -37.44 0.82
CA GLY A 29 -1.12 -36.41 1.03
C GLY A 29 -0.72 -35.29 1.99
N THR A 30 0.43 -35.41 2.68
CA THR A 30 0.94 -34.39 3.62
C THR A 30 1.25 -33.09 2.88
N VAL A 31 0.79 -31.95 3.41
CA VAL A 31 1.14 -30.62 2.87
C VAL A 31 2.59 -30.31 3.21
N ARG A 32 3.43 -30.06 2.19
CA ARG A 32 4.82 -29.62 2.37
C ARG A 32 4.92 -28.11 2.43
N GLU A 33 4.15 -27.42 1.59
CA GLU A 33 4.20 -25.98 1.46
C GLU A 33 2.83 -25.46 0.99
N ALA A 34 2.45 -24.28 1.46
CA ALA A 34 1.36 -23.49 0.91
C ALA A 34 1.84 -22.04 0.77
N ARG A 35 1.65 -21.44 -0.40
CA ARG A 35 2.08 -20.07 -0.69
C ARG A 35 1.05 -19.31 -1.52
N PHE A 36 1.05 -17.99 -1.42
CA PHE A 36 0.33 -17.14 -2.36
C PHE A 36 1.10 -17.04 -3.68
N ASP A 37 0.41 -17.28 -4.79
CA ASP A 37 0.94 -17.11 -6.14
C ASP A 37 0.67 -15.69 -6.63
N LEU A 38 1.73 -14.87 -6.60
CA LEU A 38 1.71 -13.48 -7.03
C LEU A 38 2.30 -13.30 -8.44
N ALA A 39 2.57 -14.39 -9.18
CA ALA A 39 3.23 -14.34 -10.49
C ALA A 39 2.42 -13.58 -11.56
N GLY A 40 1.10 -13.47 -11.40
CA GLY A 40 0.23 -12.73 -12.31
C GLY A 40 0.19 -11.22 -12.09
N LEU A 41 0.84 -10.69 -11.05
CA LEU A 41 0.85 -9.25 -10.77
C LEU A 41 1.86 -8.51 -11.68
N PRO A 42 1.48 -7.32 -12.20
CA PRO A 42 2.38 -6.53 -13.04
C PRO A 42 3.64 -6.13 -12.28
N ARG A 43 4.80 -6.23 -12.94
CA ARG A 43 6.11 -5.88 -12.37
C ARG A 43 6.62 -4.61 -13.03
N ILE A 44 6.93 -3.63 -12.20
CA ILE A 44 7.22 -2.28 -12.67
C ILE A 44 8.72 -2.04 -12.90
N ASP A 45 9.59 -2.69 -12.13
CA ASP A 45 11.01 -2.36 -12.04
C ASP A 45 11.72 -2.39 -13.41
N ALA A 46 11.50 -3.47 -14.16
CA ALA A 46 12.05 -3.61 -15.51
C ALA A 46 11.42 -2.64 -16.52
N LEU A 47 10.16 -2.24 -16.32
CA LEU A 47 9.45 -1.31 -17.20
C LEU A 47 9.93 0.14 -17.05
N LEU A 48 10.44 0.51 -15.87
CA LEU A 48 10.96 1.87 -15.62
C LEU A 48 12.39 2.07 -16.13
N THR A 49 13.12 0.98 -16.37
CA THR A 49 14.51 1.08 -16.85
C THR A 49 14.53 1.73 -18.24
N GLY A 50 15.30 2.81 -18.38
CA GLY A 50 15.39 3.59 -19.63
C GLY A 50 14.27 4.62 -19.84
N GLN A 51 13.29 4.68 -18.95
CA GLN A 51 12.26 5.74 -19.00
C GLN A 51 12.82 7.08 -18.55
N GLN A 52 12.22 8.16 -19.04
CA GLN A 52 12.50 9.50 -18.53
C GLN A 52 11.99 9.59 -17.09
N VAL A 53 12.86 10.02 -16.17
CA VAL A 53 12.53 10.04 -14.74
C VAL A 53 11.26 10.85 -14.44
N ALA A 54 11.04 11.96 -15.16
CA ALA A 54 9.85 12.80 -15.00
C ALA A 54 8.53 12.08 -15.36
N GLU A 55 8.57 11.05 -16.21
CA GLU A 55 7.39 10.28 -16.63
C GLU A 55 7.04 9.14 -15.66
N VAL A 56 7.96 8.78 -14.76
CA VAL A 56 7.81 7.64 -13.83
C VAL A 56 6.52 7.73 -12.99
N PRO A 57 6.14 8.87 -12.38
CA PRO A 57 4.90 8.94 -11.58
C PRO A 57 3.66 8.59 -12.39
N SER A 58 3.55 9.12 -13.62
CA SER A 58 2.43 8.87 -14.54
C SER A 58 2.38 7.41 -15.00
N LEU A 59 3.53 6.75 -15.16
CA LEU A 59 3.60 5.33 -15.48
C LEU A 59 3.16 4.47 -14.29
N VAL A 60 3.67 4.77 -13.09
CA VAL A 60 3.42 3.99 -11.86
C VAL A 60 1.95 4.04 -11.46
N GLU A 61 1.31 5.22 -11.49
CA GLU A 61 -0.09 5.34 -11.07
C GLU A 61 -1.06 4.54 -11.94
N ARG A 62 -0.70 4.27 -13.20
CA ARG A 62 -1.52 3.54 -14.17
C ARG A 62 -1.46 2.04 -14.02
N LEU A 63 -0.55 1.52 -13.21
CA LEU A 63 -0.41 0.08 -12.98
C LEU A 63 -1.42 -0.46 -11.97
N CYS A 64 -2.00 0.40 -11.13
CA CYS A 64 -2.97 0.00 -10.13
C CYS A 64 -4.29 0.75 -10.29
N GLY A 65 -5.35 0.01 -10.61
CA GLY A 65 -6.72 0.54 -10.69
C GLY A 65 -7.40 0.79 -9.33
N VAL A 66 -6.70 0.60 -8.21
CA VAL A 66 -7.28 0.69 -6.86
C VAL A 66 -6.68 1.83 -6.04
N CYS A 67 -5.36 2.03 -6.11
CA CYS A 67 -4.66 3.07 -5.34
C CYS A 67 -3.82 4.04 -6.19
N PRO A 68 -4.33 4.56 -7.32
CA PRO A 68 -3.55 5.46 -8.18
C PRO A 68 -3.09 6.72 -7.45
N ALA A 69 -3.86 7.25 -6.49
CA ALA A 69 -3.44 8.41 -5.69
C ALA A 69 -2.26 8.16 -4.76
N ALA A 70 -2.13 6.94 -4.22
CA ALA A 70 -0.97 6.59 -3.41
C ALA A 70 0.28 6.56 -4.30
N HIS A 71 0.19 5.92 -5.47
CA HIS A 71 1.26 5.86 -6.45
C HIS A 71 1.64 7.23 -7.00
N HIS A 72 0.67 8.08 -7.33
CA HIS A 72 0.91 9.46 -7.78
C HIS A 72 1.71 10.25 -6.74
N LEU A 73 1.23 10.26 -5.49
CA LEU A 73 1.88 11.01 -4.42
C LEU A 73 3.26 10.45 -4.05
N ALA A 74 3.42 9.13 -4.04
CA ALA A 74 4.71 8.49 -3.81
C ALA A 74 5.70 8.82 -4.94
N GLY A 75 5.27 8.74 -6.21
CA GLY A 75 6.09 9.08 -7.37
C GLY A 75 6.53 10.54 -7.36
N ILE A 76 5.61 11.48 -7.13
CA ILE A 76 5.95 12.91 -7.05
C ILE A 76 6.92 13.19 -5.89
N ARG A 77 6.70 12.60 -4.70
CA ARG A 77 7.63 12.75 -3.57
C ARG A 77 9.00 12.16 -3.86
N ALA A 78 9.08 11.05 -4.60
CA ALA A 78 10.35 10.46 -5.02
C ALA A 78 11.09 11.39 -6.00
N LEU A 79 10.38 12.00 -6.96
CA LEU A 79 10.99 13.00 -7.85
C LEU A 79 11.49 14.24 -7.10
N GLU A 80 10.71 14.74 -6.14
CA GLU A 80 11.11 15.88 -5.31
C GLU A 80 12.32 15.53 -4.45
N SER A 81 12.37 14.33 -3.88
CA SER A 81 13.53 13.84 -3.13
C SER A 81 14.77 13.73 -4.01
N LEU A 82 14.63 13.24 -5.24
CA LEU A 82 15.72 13.14 -6.21
C LEU A 82 16.26 14.54 -6.59
N ALA A 83 15.39 15.54 -6.65
CA ALA A 83 15.76 16.93 -6.92
C ALA A 83 16.40 17.66 -5.72
N GLY A 84 16.65 16.97 -4.59
CA GLY A 84 17.23 17.55 -3.38
C GLY A 84 16.22 17.95 -2.30
N GLY A 85 14.95 17.58 -2.46
CA GLY A 85 13.85 17.97 -1.58
C GLY A 85 13.17 19.27 -2.01
N VAL A 86 11.97 19.49 -1.50
CA VAL A 86 11.13 20.65 -1.82
C VAL A 86 10.38 21.10 -0.57
N ASP A 87 10.49 22.38 -0.24
CA ASP A 87 9.65 23.03 0.76
C ASP A 87 8.31 23.42 0.14
N LEU A 88 7.30 22.59 0.41
CA LEU A 88 5.95 22.82 -0.12
C LEU A 88 5.20 23.87 0.70
N PRO A 89 4.48 24.79 0.04
CA PRO A 89 3.52 25.65 0.73
C PRO A 89 2.49 24.83 1.51
N ALA A 90 2.07 25.31 2.68
CA ALA A 90 1.11 24.60 3.54
C ALA A 90 -0.19 24.19 2.82
N ALA A 91 -0.68 25.03 1.90
CA ALA A 91 -1.85 24.73 1.08
C ALA A 91 -1.62 23.56 0.11
N ALA A 92 -0.41 23.41 -0.44
CA ALA A 92 -0.06 22.28 -1.30
C ALA A 92 0.02 20.98 -0.48
N VAL A 93 0.64 21.03 0.70
CA VAL A 93 0.67 19.90 1.65
C VAL A 93 -0.76 19.46 2.00
N ALA A 94 -1.62 20.41 2.37
CA ALA A 94 -3.02 20.12 2.70
C ALA A 94 -3.78 19.49 1.51
N SER A 95 -3.58 19.99 0.29
CA SER A 95 -4.24 19.47 -0.91
C SER A 95 -3.80 18.04 -1.24
N ARG A 96 -2.49 17.73 -1.10
CA ARG A 96 -1.98 16.36 -1.26
C ARG A 96 -2.52 15.41 -0.19
N ARG A 97 -2.64 15.87 1.06
CA ARG A 97 -3.26 15.11 2.16
C ARG A 97 -4.75 14.84 1.90
N LEU A 98 -5.49 15.86 1.47
CA LEU A 98 -6.90 15.71 1.10
C LEU A 98 -7.09 14.69 -0.02
N LEU A 99 -6.26 14.73 -1.07
CA LEU A 99 -6.28 13.71 -2.13
C LEU A 99 -6.10 12.30 -1.54
N HIS A 100 -5.07 12.11 -0.71
CA HIS A 100 -4.76 10.77 -0.21
C HIS A 100 -5.85 10.23 0.73
N HIS A 101 -6.32 11.04 1.68
CA HIS A 101 -7.40 10.66 2.57
C HIS A 101 -8.71 10.39 1.83
N ALA A 102 -9.06 11.22 0.85
CA ALA A 102 -10.26 11.00 0.04
C ALA A 102 -10.16 9.71 -0.77
N SER A 103 -9.00 9.43 -1.39
CA SER A 103 -8.77 8.17 -2.08
C SER A 103 -8.89 6.96 -1.14
N ALA A 104 -8.32 7.05 0.07
CA ALA A 104 -8.44 5.98 1.07
C ALA A 104 -9.90 5.76 1.47
N ILE A 105 -10.65 6.83 1.77
CA ILE A 105 -12.08 6.74 2.09
C ILE A 105 -12.86 6.09 0.95
N ALA A 106 -12.62 6.50 -0.30
CA ALA A 106 -13.30 5.93 -1.47
C ALA A 106 -13.03 4.42 -1.61
N SER A 107 -11.78 3.97 -1.43
CA SER A 107 -11.40 2.57 -1.52
C SER A 107 -11.96 1.72 -0.37
N HIS A 108 -11.96 2.25 0.86
CA HIS A 108 -12.52 1.56 2.02
C HIS A 108 -14.05 1.54 2.03
N ALA A 109 -14.72 2.58 1.53
CA ALA A 109 -16.17 2.65 1.46
C ALA A 109 -16.78 1.47 0.68
N VAL A 110 -16.12 1.01 -0.39
CA VAL A 110 -16.58 -0.16 -1.17
C VAL A 110 -16.63 -1.42 -0.29
N ARG A 111 -15.66 -1.60 0.61
CA ARG A 111 -15.62 -2.76 1.52
C ARG A 111 -16.73 -2.70 2.58
N ALA A 112 -17.17 -1.50 2.94
CA ALA A 112 -18.24 -1.30 3.92
C ALA A 112 -19.66 -1.54 3.38
N VAL A 113 -19.83 -1.80 2.07
CA VAL A 113 -21.16 -2.01 1.46
C VAL A 113 -21.94 -3.15 2.11
N GLY A 114 -21.24 -4.22 2.54
CA GLY A 114 -21.87 -5.33 3.26
C GLY A 114 -22.32 -4.99 4.68
N THR A 115 -21.72 -3.96 5.30
CA THR A 115 -21.98 -3.56 6.70
C THR A 115 -22.99 -2.42 6.81
N ASP A 116 -22.86 -1.40 5.96
CA ASP A 116 -23.77 -0.26 5.86
C ASP A 116 -23.71 0.30 4.43
N ARG A 117 -24.62 -0.16 3.57
CA ARG A 117 -24.68 0.27 2.15
C ARG A 117 -24.89 1.77 2.02
N GLU A 118 -25.75 2.37 2.83
CA GLU A 118 -26.04 3.80 2.78
C GLU A 118 -24.84 4.62 3.26
N GLY A 119 -24.21 4.17 4.36
CA GLY A 119 -22.97 4.75 4.86
C GLY A 119 -21.84 4.69 3.83
N ALA A 120 -21.67 3.55 3.16
CA ALA A 120 -20.69 3.38 2.07
C ALA A 120 -20.93 4.37 0.91
N VAL A 121 -22.17 4.54 0.46
CA VAL A 121 -22.52 5.52 -0.58
C VAL A 121 -22.22 6.94 -0.12
N THR A 122 -22.56 7.27 1.13
CA THR A 122 -22.31 8.59 1.73
C THR A 122 -20.82 8.91 1.78
N LEU A 123 -19.99 7.98 2.26
CA LEU A 123 -18.54 8.13 2.30
C LEU A 123 -17.94 8.30 0.90
N ARG A 124 -18.41 7.52 -0.07
CA ARG A 124 -17.91 7.60 -1.45
C ARG A 124 -18.30 8.92 -2.12
N ARG A 125 -19.49 9.45 -1.84
CA ARG A 125 -19.92 10.79 -2.30
C ARG A 125 -19.04 11.89 -1.71
N PHE A 126 -18.76 11.83 -0.41
CA PHE A 126 -17.87 12.78 0.26
C PHE A 126 -16.45 12.71 -0.31
N ALA A 127 -15.87 11.52 -0.39
CA ALA A 127 -14.55 11.30 -0.99
C ALA A 127 -14.47 11.87 -2.41
N LYS A 128 -15.49 11.62 -3.24
CA LYS A 128 -15.52 12.14 -4.61
C LYS A 128 -15.54 13.67 -4.65
N ALA A 129 -16.31 14.31 -3.77
CA ALA A 129 -16.33 15.78 -3.66
C ALA A 129 -14.94 16.33 -3.30
N VAL A 130 -14.26 15.71 -2.32
CA VAL A 130 -12.89 16.12 -1.94
C VAL A 130 -11.90 15.90 -3.08
N MET A 131 -11.95 14.75 -3.78
CA MET A 131 -11.08 14.48 -4.92
C MET A 131 -11.29 15.50 -6.06
N THR A 132 -12.53 15.88 -6.35
CA THR A 132 -12.85 16.96 -7.29
C THR A 132 -12.28 18.30 -6.82
N ALA A 133 -12.47 18.64 -5.55
CA ALA A 133 -12.00 19.90 -4.96
C ALA A 133 -10.49 20.10 -5.07
N VAL A 134 -9.71 19.01 -5.00
CA VAL A 134 -8.25 19.02 -5.17
C VAL A 134 -7.81 18.84 -6.62
N GLY A 135 -8.72 18.95 -7.59
CA GLY A 135 -8.42 18.91 -9.02
C GLY A 135 -8.25 17.51 -9.61
N SER A 136 -8.66 16.45 -8.91
CA SER A 136 -8.59 15.06 -9.38
C SER A 136 -9.97 14.39 -9.49
N PRO A 137 -10.87 14.89 -10.36
CA PRO A 137 -12.18 14.27 -10.57
C PRO A 137 -12.10 12.95 -11.38
N GLY A 138 -10.94 12.60 -11.93
CA GLY A 138 -10.71 11.37 -12.68
C GLY A 138 -10.46 10.15 -11.78
N HIS A 139 -10.09 9.04 -12.42
CA HIS A 139 -9.54 7.88 -11.72
C HIS A 139 -8.06 8.07 -11.38
N PHE A 140 -7.28 8.52 -12.36
CA PHE A 140 -5.87 8.89 -12.20
C PHE A 140 -5.75 10.35 -11.75
N PRO A 141 -5.09 10.62 -10.61
CA PRO A 141 -4.96 11.97 -10.09
C PRO A 141 -4.03 12.87 -10.91
N VAL A 142 -4.27 14.18 -10.80
CA VAL A 142 -3.39 15.22 -11.37
C VAL A 142 -3.07 16.30 -10.36
N THR A 143 -3.47 16.12 -9.09
CA THR A 143 -3.35 17.12 -8.03
C THR A 143 -1.90 17.52 -7.78
N ALA A 144 -1.01 16.55 -7.53
CA ALA A 144 0.38 16.82 -7.19
C ALA A 144 1.25 16.98 -8.44
N VAL A 145 2.12 17.99 -8.43
CA VAL A 145 3.20 18.20 -9.40
C VAL A 145 4.47 18.50 -8.62
N PRO A 146 5.68 18.29 -9.17
CA PRO A 146 6.91 18.65 -8.47
C PRO A 146 6.87 20.12 -8.04
N GLY A 147 7.14 20.41 -6.76
CA GLY A 147 7.09 21.78 -6.24
C GLY A 147 5.75 22.22 -5.64
N GLY A 148 4.65 21.47 -5.85
CA GLY A 148 3.35 21.95 -5.42
C GLY A 148 2.15 21.11 -5.84
N VAL A 149 1.11 21.80 -6.28
CA VAL A 149 -0.13 21.22 -6.79
C VAL A 149 -0.57 21.94 -8.06
N ALA A 150 -1.19 21.22 -9.00
CA ALA A 150 -1.62 21.76 -10.28
C ALA A 150 -2.73 22.82 -10.16
N SER A 151 -3.60 22.65 -9.15
CA SER A 151 -4.77 23.49 -8.93
C SER A 151 -4.94 23.83 -7.46
N ARG A 152 -5.52 25.00 -7.19
CA ARG A 152 -5.91 25.43 -5.85
C ARG A 152 -7.34 24.99 -5.54
N VAL A 153 -7.60 24.66 -4.28
CA VAL A 153 -8.97 24.37 -3.82
C VAL A 153 -9.78 25.66 -3.77
N GLY A 154 -10.87 25.72 -4.53
CA GLY A 154 -11.80 26.86 -4.55
C GLY A 154 -12.63 26.97 -3.27
N VAL A 155 -13.11 28.17 -2.96
CA VAL A 155 -13.97 28.42 -1.79
C VAL A 155 -15.29 27.65 -1.90
N GLU A 156 -15.87 27.60 -3.10
CA GLU A 156 -17.11 26.86 -3.38
C GLU A 156 -16.92 25.35 -3.19
N ASP A 157 -15.87 24.77 -3.76
CA ASP A 157 -15.54 23.34 -3.60
C ASP A 157 -15.28 22.97 -2.13
N ARG A 158 -14.57 23.85 -1.40
CA ARG A 158 -14.38 23.71 0.04
C ARG A 158 -15.71 23.75 0.79
N GLY A 159 -16.59 24.69 0.45
CA GLY A 159 -17.94 24.79 1.02
C GLY A 159 -18.73 23.49 0.85
N ARG A 160 -18.76 22.97 -0.39
CA ARG A 160 -19.41 21.69 -0.71
C ARG A 160 -18.85 20.51 0.08
N CYS A 161 -17.53 20.45 0.28
CA CYS A 161 -16.91 19.41 1.11
C CYS A 161 -17.36 19.52 2.57
N LEU A 162 -17.43 20.73 3.11
CA LEU A 162 -17.86 20.99 4.50
C LEU A 162 -19.34 20.64 4.71
N GLU A 163 -20.20 20.90 3.74
CA GLU A 163 -21.63 20.52 3.79
C GLU A 163 -21.82 19.00 3.87
N LEU A 164 -20.98 18.22 3.17
CA LEU A 164 -21.06 16.75 3.16
C LEU A 164 -20.40 16.09 4.37
N LEU A 165 -19.47 16.79 5.04
CA LEU A 165 -18.63 16.23 6.08
C LEU A 165 -19.41 15.66 7.29
N PRO A 166 -20.43 16.32 7.86
CA PRO A 166 -21.16 15.78 9.01
C PRO A 166 -21.80 14.42 8.74
N ALA A 167 -22.42 14.26 7.57
CA ALA A 167 -23.03 13.00 7.16
C ALA A 167 -21.98 11.90 6.95
N ALA A 168 -20.84 12.25 6.37
CA ALA A 168 -19.71 11.32 6.19
C ALA A 168 -19.13 10.84 7.54
N LEU A 169 -18.96 11.74 8.51
CA LEU A 169 -18.49 11.38 9.85
C LEU A 169 -19.47 10.46 10.56
N SER A 170 -20.77 10.76 10.49
CA SER A 170 -21.82 9.89 11.07
C SER A 170 -21.82 8.50 10.42
N ALA A 171 -21.69 8.43 9.09
CA ALA A 171 -21.59 7.16 8.38
C ALA A 171 -20.34 6.36 8.80
N ALA A 172 -19.18 7.00 8.88
CA ALA A 172 -17.94 6.37 9.32
C ALA A 172 -18.06 5.79 10.74
N GLY A 173 -18.64 6.56 11.68
CA GLY A 173 -18.86 6.11 13.06
C GLY A 173 -19.72 4.86 13.13
N ARG A 174 -20.88 4.87 12.46
CA ARG A 174 -21.77 3.70 12.41
C ARG A 174 -21.11 2.47 11.80
N ILE A 175 -20.34 2.64 10.72
CA ILE A 175 -19.60 1.53 10.10
C ILE A 175 -18.59 0.96 11.10
N ALA A 176 -17.79 1.82 11.75
CA ALA A 176 -16.79 1.38 12.72
C ALA A 176 -17.43 0.59 13.89
N GLU A 177 -18.51 1.11 14.48
CA GLU A 177 -19.25 0.44 15.56
C GLU A 177 -19.75 -0.96 15.16
N ARG A 178 -20.13 -1.16 13.90
CA ARG A 178 -20.61 -2.45 13.39
C ARG A 178 -19.49 -3.41 12.99
N THR A 179 -18.30 -2.90 12.64
CA THR A 179 -17.17 -3.71 12.18
C THR A 179 -16.26 -4.16 13.31
N LEU A 180 -15.99 -3.32 14.31
CA LEU A 180 -15.07 -3.61 15.40
C LEU A 180 -15.40 -4.81 16.31
N PRO A 181 -16.69 -5.21 16.55
CA PRO A 181 -16.99 -6.32 17.45
C PRO A 181 -16.73 -7.72 16.87
N VAL A 182 -16.27 -7.85 15.61
CA VAL A 182 -16.03 -9.16 14.99
C VAL A 182 -14.76 -9.78 15.58
N PRO A 183 -14.82 -10.96 16.23
CA PRO A 183 -13.63 -11.62 16.78
C PRO A 183 -12.58 -11.84 15.68
N GLY A 184 -11.34 -11.50 15.99
CA GLY A 184 -10.22 -11.77 15.10
C GLY A 184 -9.99 -13.27 14.87
N PRO A 185 -9.26 -13.65 13.81
CA PRO A 185 -8.86 -15.04 13.60
C PRO A 185 -8.09 -15.59 14.81
N THR A 186 -8.25 -16.88 15.09
CA THR A 186 -7.62 -17.57 16.23
C THR A 186 -6.10 -17.67 16.12
N ASP A 187 -5.57 -17.64 14.90
CA ASP A 187 -4.14 -17.59 14.61
C ASP A 187 -3.73 -16.14 14.31
N ALA A 188 -3.37 -15.41 15.37
CA ALA A 188 -2.90 -14.04 15.23
C ALA A 188 -1.59 -13.99 14.43
N PHE A 189 -1.51 -13.03 13.50
CA PHE A 189 -0.26 -12.73 12.79
C PHE A 189 0.82 -12.33 13.81
N ARG A 190 1.98 -12.98 13.75
CA ARG A 190 3.10 -12.75 14.70
C ARG A 190 4.18 -11.80 14.16
N GLY A 191 4.01 -11.25 12.96
CA GLY A 191 4.93 -10.26 12.42
C GLY A 191 4.71 -8.88 13.04
N ALA A 192 5.47 -7.90 12.56
CA ALA A 192 5.36 -6.52 13.01
C ALA A 192 4.32 -5.73 12.21
N ASP A 193 3.58 -4.85 12.89
CA ASP A 193 2.80 -3.79 12.26
C ASP A 193 3.73 -2.63 11.88
N VAL A 194 3.72 -2.25 10.61
CA VAL A 194 4.53 -1.14 10.07
C VAL A 194 3.61 -0.06 9.53
N ALA A 195 3.84 1.18 9.96
CA ALA A 195 3.05 2.33 9.54
C ALA A 195 3.90 3.57 9.30
N LEU A 196 3.42 4.44 8.42
CA LEU A 196 3.88 5.81 8.35
C LEU A 196 3.31 6.61 9.52
N VAL A 197 4.14 7.47 10.11
CA VAL A 197 3.78 8.33 11.23
C VAL A 197 4.24 9.77 11.01
N ASP A 198 3.57 10.69 11.70
CA ASP A 198 4.01 12.08 11.81
C ASP A 198 5.19 12.21 12.79
N ASP A 199 5.69 13.44 12.97
CA ASP A 199 6.79 13.74 13.90
C ASP A 199 6.43 13.49 15.37
N GLN A 200 5.14 13.30 15.68
CA GLN A 200 4.64 12.97 17.01
C GLN A 200 4.39 11.46 17.17
N GLY A 201 4.73 10.64 16.16
CA GLY A 201 4.55 9.19 16.17
C GLY A 201 3.10 8.73 16.00
N ARG A 202 2.21 9.62 15.53
CA ARG A 202 0.80 9.30 15.25
C ARG A 202 0.64 8.81 13.82
N PRO A 203 -0.31 7.90 13.53
CA PRO A 203 -0.54 7.41 12.18
C PRO A 203 -0.77 8.54 11.18
N ASP A 204 0.00 8.55 10.09
CA ASP A 204 -0.10 9.53 9.02
C ASP A 204 0.16 8.87 7.67
N LEU A 205 -0.87 8.81 6.82
CA LEU A 205 -0.79 8.16 5.51
C LEU A 205 0.22 8.84 4.56
N LEU A 206 0.58 10.11 4.79
CA LEU A 206 1.65 10.81 4.07
C LEU A 206 2.84 11.17 4.97
N GLY A 207 3.01 10.44 6.09
CA GLY A 207 4.14 10.62 6.99
C GLY A 207 5.50 10.55 6.27
N SER A 208 6.51 11.14 6.90
CA SER A 208 7.92 11.07 6.49
C SER A 208 8.72 10.12 7.37
N ARG A 209 8.08 9.53 8.38
CA ARG A 209 8.70 8.61 9.33
C ARG A 209 7.96 7.28 9.34
N LEU A 210 8.69 6.24 9.69
CA LEU A 210 8.23 4.86 9.79
C LEU A 210 8.29 4.42 11.26
N ARG A 211 7.24 3.73 11.68
CA ARG A 211 7.16 3.07 12.97
C ARG A 211 6.84 1.60 12.76
N ALA A 212 7.51 0.72 13.51
CA ALA A 212 7.27 -0.71 13.52
C ALA A 212 7.08 -1.21 14.95
N VAL A 213 6.04 -2.00 15.19
CA VAL A 213 5.69 -2.58 16.50
C VAL A 213 5.47 -4.07 16.34
N SER A 214 6.06 -4.89 17.21
CA SER A 214 5.85 -6.34 17.19
C SER A 214 4.43 -6.72 17.63
N ALA A 215 4.02 -7.97 17.38
CA ALA A 215 2.75 -8.50 17.87
C ALA A 215 2.61 -8.44 19.41
N ASP A 216 3.74 -8.46 20.13
CA ASP A 216 3.79 -8.35 21.60
C ASP A 216 3.79 -6.88 22.09
N GLY A 217 3.72 -5.91 21.17
CA GLY A 217 3.71 -4.49 21.49
C GLY A 217 5.09 -3.84 21.64
N GLU A 218 6.17 -4.57 21.37
CA GLU A 218 7.53 -4.02 21.44
C GLU A 218 7.78 -3.07 20.26
N VAL A 219 8.33 -1.89 20.54
CA VAL A 219 8.67 -0.92 19.49
C VAL A 219 10.01 -1.31 18.86
N LEU A 220 9.95 -1.87 17.66
CA LEU A 220 11.13 -2.29 16.87
C LEU A 220 11.76 -1.10 16.14
N VAL A 221 10.92 -0.19 15.63
CA VAL A 221 11.34 1.07 15.00
C VAL A 221 10.43 2.17 15.55
N ALA A 222 11.01 3.14 16.26
CA ALA A 222 10.21 4.21 16.85
C ALA A 222 9.76 5.25 15.82
N ALA A 223 10.71 5.76 15.01
CA ALA A 223 10.44 6.80 14.03
C ALA A 223 11.62 6.95 13.04
N ALA A 224 11.86 5.99 12.16
CA ALA A 224 12.94 6.09 11.17
C ALA A 224 12.50 6.93 9.96
N GLY A 225 13.40 7.76 9.39
CA GLY A 225 13.08 8.50 8.17
C GLY A 225 12.81 7.55 6.99
N THR A 226 11.84 7.86 6.14
CA THR A 226 11.48 7.00 4.98
C THR A 226 12.62 6.83 3.97
N SER A 227 13.57 7.77 3.92
CA SER A 227 14.78 7.64 3.10
C SER A 227 15.74 6.54 3.58
N GLY A 228 15.58 6.06 4.82
CA GLY A 228 16.34 4.95 5.38
C GLY A 228 15.68 3.58 5.21
N TRP A 229 14.61 3.46 4.41
CA TRP A 229 13.82 2.24 4.24
C TRP A 229 14.68 1.01 3.90
N ASP A 230 15.65 1.15 3.01
CA ASP A 230 16.52 0.06 2.56
C ASP A 230 17.40 -0.53 3.68
N GLY A 231 17.62 0.23 4.75
CA GLY A 231 18.31 -0.26 5.95
C GLY A 231 17.41 -1.02 6.92
N LEU A 232 16.08 -0.86 6.80
CA LEU A 232 15.08 -1.36 7.76
C LEU A 232 14.37 -2.62 7.24
N VAL A 233 14.19 -2.73 5.94
CA VAL A 233 13.44 -3.81 5.30
C VAL A 233 14.33 -4.55 4.31
N ALA A 234 14.28 -5.87 4.37
CA ALA A 234 14.93 -6.77 3.42
C ALA A 234 13.87 -7.70 2.80
N GLU A 235 14.19 -8.29 1.66
CA GLU A 235 13.34 -9.30 1.01
C GLU A 235 13.99 -10.67 1.18
N SER A 236 13.23 -11.68 1.59
CA SER A 236 13.74 -13.05 1.71
C SER A 236 13.97 -13.70 0.34
N ALA A 237 13.28 -13.22 -0.69
CA ALA A 237 13.44 -13.65 -2.08
C ALA A 237 13.47 -12.45 -3.05
N PRO A 238 14.52 -11.61 -3.03
CA PRO A 238 14.55 -10.38 -3.81
C PRO A 238 14.32 -10.60 -5.30
N GLY A 239 13.48 -9.75 -5.91
CA GLY A 239 13.15 -9.83 -7.33
C GLY A 239 12.17 -10.95 -7.72
N GLN A 240 11.80 -11.86 -6.81
CA GLN A 240 10.75 -12.86 -7.07
C GLN A 240 9.36 -12.21 -7.06
N PRO A 241 8.34 -12.82 -7.72
CA PRO A 241 6.96 -12.31 -7.66
C PRO A 241 6.38 -12.19 -6.26
N ALA A 242 6.80 -13.06 -5.35
CA ALA A 242 6.52 -12.96 -3.93
C ALA A 242 7.85 -12.77 -3.20
N PRO A 243 8.33 -11.51 -3.03
CA PRO A 243 9.66 -11.27 -2.51
C PRO A 243 9.78 -11.49 -0.99
N GLY A 244 8.65 -11.55 -0.28
CA GLY A 244 8.61 -11.84 1.15
C GLY A 244 9.37 -10.80 1.97
N PRO A 245 8.80 -9.59 2.18
CA PRO A 245 9.43 -8.56 2.98
C PRO A 245 9.64 -9.03 4.43
N THR A 246 10.79 -8.70 4.97
CA THR A 246 11.29 -9.09 6.30
C THR A 246 11.95 -7.88 6.94
N SER A 247 12.08 -7.89 8.27
CA SER A 247 12.82 -6.85 8.96
C SER A 247 14.33 -7.13 8.89
N SER A 248 15.12 -6.17 8.42
CA SER A 248 16.60 -6.24 8.46
C SER A 248 17.08 -5.75 9.84
N PRO A 249 18.12 -6.29 10.51
CA PRO A 249 18.50 -7.66 10.80
C PRO A 249 17.84 -8.22 12.08
N TRP A 250 16.61 -7.80 12.43
CA TRP A 250 15.94 -8.22 13.68
C TRP A 250 15.53 -9.71 13.69
N ASP A 251 15.40 -10.32 12.51
CA ASP A 251 14.93 -11.70 12.36
C ASP A 251 16.06 -12.74 12.16
N ARG A 252 17.36 -12.38 12.31
CA ARG A 252 18.48 -13.35 12.17
C ARG A 252 18.64 -14.30 13.38
N GLY A 253 17.54 -14.72 14.00
CA GLY A 253 17.47 -15.76 15.03
C GLY A 253 16.82 -17.08 14.56
N GLY A 254 16.20 -17.11 13.38
CA GLY A 254 15.62 -18.33 12.80
C GLY A 254 16.54 -18.94 11.76
N ALA A 255 17.05 -20.15 12.01
CA ALA A 255 17.92 -20.87 11.09
C ALA A 255 17.31 -20.97 9.67
N PRO A 256 18.10 -20.72 8.60
CA PRO A 256 17.67 -21.02 7.25
C PRO A 256 17.60 -22.54 7.10
N THR A 257 16.42 -23.09 6.90
CA THR A 257 16.30 -24.49 6.48
C THR A 257 16.91 -24.59 5.08
N ALA A 258 18.05 -25.27 5.05
CA ALA A 258 18.82 -25.50 3.84
C ALA A 258 18.01 -26.29 2.80
N SER A 259 17.79 -25.71 1.62
CA SER A 259 18.05 -26.38 0.34
C SER A 259 17.86 -25.43 -0.84
N GLY A 260 18.92 -25.20 -1.62
CA GLY A 260 18.85 -24.45 -2.88
C GLY A 260 20.12 -23.70 -3.25
N ARG A 261 21.14 -24.45 -3.70
CA ARG A 261 22.45 -23.93 -4.12
C ARG A 261 22.39 -22.94 -5.30
N SER A 262 23.07 -21.80 -5.10
CA SER A 262 24.03 -21.09 -5.99
C SER A 262 23.67 -20.77 -7.44
N ARG A 263 23.95 -19.52 -7.85
CA ARG A 263 25.17 -19.20 -8.63
C ARG A 263 25.45 -17.69 -8.75
N ASN A 264 26.62 -17.32 -8.24
CA ASN A 264 27.64 -16.39 -8.75
C ASN A 264 27.20 -15.14 -9.52
N CYS A 265 27.37 -13.97 -8.88
CA CYS A 265 27.91 -12.79 -9.56
C CYS A 265 29.38 -12.66 -9.16
N ALA A 266 30.25 -13.20 -10.01
CA ALA A 266 31.67 -12.91 -9.97
C ALA A 266 31.91 -11.55 -10.62
N SER A 267 32.81 -10.82 -9.99
CA SER A 267 33.40 -9.54 -10.35
C SER A 267 34.07 -9.50 -11.72
N GLY A 268 33.79 -8.43 -12.47
CA GLY A 268 34.75 -7.63 -13.24
C GLY A 268 35.00 -8.03 -14.71
N PRO A 269 35.69 -7.17 -15.47
CA PRO A 269 36.20 -5.83 -15.12
C PRO A 269 35.27 -4.67 -15.51
#